data_AF-A0A2W7A7X5-F1
#
_entry.id   AF-A0A2W7A7X5-F1
#
_cell.length_a   1.000
_cell.length_b   1.000
_cell.length_c   1.000
_cell.angle_alpha   90.00
_cell.angle_beta   90.00
_cell.angle_gamma   90.00
#
_symmetry.space_group_name_H-M   'P 1'
#
loop_
_entity.id
_entity.type
_entity.pdbx_description
1 polymer ?
#
loop_
_entity_poly.entity_id
_entity_poly.type
_entity_poly.pdbx_seq_one_letter_code
_entity_poly.pdbx_strand_id
1 'polypeptide(L)'
;LLAELKRVFNPLVTVRRAECGLEDANKPLHLNDLLEQMYGKVSDQTFQRAKVSLANVLSTGMGKGRWKSAGKGFYAGNKTVVV
;
A
#
# COMPACT_ATOMS: atom_id res chain seq x y z
N LEU A 1 15.66 8.85 -13.73
CA LEU A 1 15.31 8.82 -12.28
C LEU A 1 13.81 8.91 -12.00
N LEU A 2 13.09 9.97 -12.41
CA LEU A 2 11.61 10.05 -12.26
C LEU A 2 10.84 9.02 -13.11
N ALA A 3 11.36 8.67 -14.29
CA ALA A 3 10.76 7.67 -15.17
C ALA A 3 10.86 6.24 -14.62
N GLU A 4 12.00 5.86 -14.03
CA GLU A 4 12.21 4.58 -13.34
C GLU A 4 11.24 4.43 -12.15
N LEU A 5 11.12 5.48 -11.34
CA LEU A 5 10.17 5.51 -10.23
C LEU A 5 8.71 5.38 -10.68
N LYS A 6 8.29 6.01 -11.79
CA LYS A 6 6.93 5.83 -12.35
C LYS A 6 6.72 4.44 -12.95
N ARG A 7 7.78 3.78 -13.43
CA ARG A 7 7.73 2.40 -13.95
C ARG A 7 7.57 1.38 -12.83
N VAL A 8 8.27 1.57 -11.71
CA VAL A 8 8.21 0.72 -10.52
C VAL A 8 6.97 1.02 -9.68
N PHE A 9 6.63 2.30 -9.49
CA PHE A 9 5.49 2.78 -8.69
C PHE A 9 4.40 3.37 -9.58
N ASN A 10 3.92 2.56 -10.53
CA ASN A 10 2.71 2.92 -11.26
C ASN A 10 1.54 2.90 -10.25
N PRO A 11 0.83 4.03 -10.03
CA PRO A 11 -0.22 4.13 -9.02
C PRO A 11 -1.29 3.05 -9.15
N LEU A 12 -1.64 2.64 -10.39
CA LEU A 12 -2.63 1.60 -10.63
C LEU A 12 -2.12 0.21 -10.21
N VAL A 13 -0.84 -0.07 -10.44
CA VAL A 13 -0.19 -1.33 -10.04
C VAL A 13 -0.02 -1.37 -8.52
N THR A 14 0.39 -0.25 -7.92
CA THR A 14 0.51 -0.10 -6.47
C THR A 14 -0.83 -0.29 -5.77
N VAL A 15 -1.91 0.28 -6.31
CA VAL A 15 -3.27 0.06 -5.81
C VAL A 15 -3.63 -1.43 -5.85
N ARG A 16 -3.52 -2.10 -7.01
CA ARG A 16 -3.89 -3.51 -7.13
C ARG A 16 -3.09 -4.42 -6.18
N ARG A 17 -1.77 -4.18 -6.05
CA ARG A 17 -0.94 -4.98 -5.15
C ARG A 17 -1.26 -4.72 -3.68
N ALA A 18 -1.55 -3.47 -3.31
CA ALA A 18 -2.02 -3.17 -1.97
C ALA A 18 -3.39 -3.81 -1.69
N GLU A 19 -4.29 -3.91 -2.68
CA GLU A 19 -5.57 -4.65 -2.58
C GLU A 19 -5.30 -6.11 -2.27
N CYS A 20 -4.54 -6.83 -3.09
CA CYS A 20 -4.21 -8.23 -2.81
C CYS A 20 -3.56 -8.40 -1.42
N GLY A 21 -2.56 -7.58 -1.08
CA GLY A 21 -1.88 -7.68 0.21
C GLY A 21 -2.80 -7.46 1.41
N LEU A 22 -3.71 -6.49 1.32
CA LEU A 22 -4.67 -6.19 2.39
C LEU A 22 -5.88 -7.11 2.42
N GLU A 23 -6.23 -7.74 1.30
CA GLU A 23 -7.32 -8.71 1.19
C GLU A 23 -6.93 -10.10 1.66
N ASP A 24 -5.67 -10.49 1.45
CA ASP A 24 -5.07 -11.76 1.92
C ASP A 24 -4.65 -11.68 3.39
N ALA A 25 -4.42 -10.46 3.90
CA ALA A 25 -4.04 -10.26 5.29
C ALA A 25 -5.25 -10.41 6.23
N ASN A 26 -5.25 -11.50 7.01
CA ASN A 26 -6.18 -11.68 8.13
C ASN A 26 -6.01 -10.66 9.27
N LYS A 27 -4.99 -9.80 9.20
CA LYS A 27 -4.66 -8.79 10.19
C LYS A 27 -4.23 -7.48 9.50
N PRO A 28 -4.39 -6.33 10.16
CA PRO A 28 -3.89 -5.07 9.61
C PRO A 28 -2.39 -5.15 9.29
N LEU A 29 -2.00 -4.64 8.13
CA LEU A 29 -0.61 -4.57 7.71
C LEU A 29 -0.05 -3.17 7.94
N HIS A 30 1.19 -3.11 8.43
CA HIS A 30 1.90 -1.85 8.52
C HIS A 30 2.35 -1.40 7.13
N LEU A 31 2.45 -0.09 6.94
CA LEU A 31 2.88 0.52 5.67
C LEU A 31 4.22 -0.02 5.16
N ASN A 32 5.16 -0.28 6.07
CA ASN A 32 6.47 -0.83 5.72
C ASN A 32 6.34 -2.28 5.22
N ASP A 33 5.56 -3.11 5.90
CA ASP A 33 5.37 -4.53 5.55
C ASP A 33 4.71 -4.68 4.18
N LEU A 34 3.69 -3.85 3.91
CA LEU A 34 3.06 -3.74 2.60
C LEU A 34 4.07 -3.38 1.52
N LEU A 35 4.98 -2.47 1.83
CA LEU A 35 5.98 -2.02 0.88
C LEU A 35 7.02 -3.09 0.59
N GLU A 36 7.49 -3.79 1.61
CA GLU A 36 8.40 -4.93 1.46
C GLU A 36 7.74 -6.08 0.70
N GLN A 37 6.46 -6.39 0.96
CA GLN A 37 5.73 -7.41 0.19
C GLN A 37 5.60 -7.04 -1.29
N MET A 38 5.40 -5.76 -1.62
CA MET A 38 5.18 -5.33 -2.99
C MET A 38 6.45 -5.14 -3.81
N TYR A 39 7.55 -4.75 -3.15
CA TYR A 39 8.77 -4.29 -3.82
C TYR A 39 10.03 -5.05 -3.41
N GLY A 40 9.96 -5.91 -2.39
CA GLY A 40 11.10 -6.60 -1.82
C GLY A 40 12.06 -5.65 -1.11
N LYS A 41 13.30 -6.12 -0.88
CA LYS A 41 14.37 -5.29 -0.30
C LYS A 41 14.80 -4.23 -1.31
N VAL A 42 14.40 -2.99 -1.08
CA VAL A 42 14.83 -1.81 -1.83
C VAL A 42 15.82 -0.98 -1.01
N SER A 43 16.69 -0.20 -1.66
CA SER A 43 17.62 0.71 -0.96
C SER A 43 16.86 1.74 -0.12
N ASP A 44 17.42 2.19 1.01
CA ASP A 44 16.75 3.10 1.95
C ASP A 44 16.15 4.35 1.30
N GLN A 45 16.88 4.98 0.38
CA GLN A 45 16.39 6.17 -0.32
C GLN A 45 15.17 5.85 -1.21
N THR A 46 15.17 4.68 -1.85
CA THR A 46 14.04 4.20 -2.66
C THR A 46 12.88 3.82 -1.76
N PHE A 47 13.16 3.16 -0.63
CA PHE A 47 12.19 2.76 0.39
C PHE A 47 11.42 3.96 0.94
N GLN A 48 12.11 5.05 1.33
CA GLN A 48 11.44 6.23 1.88
C GLN A 48 10.53 6.93 0.85
N ARG A 49 10.97 7.04 -0.41
CA ARG A 49 10.15 7.64 -1.48
C ARG A 49 8.93 6.79 -1.81
N ALA A 50 9.15 5.48 -1.92
CA ALA A 50 8.10 4.49 -2.09
C ALA A 50 7.06 4.58 -0.97
N LYS A 51 7.53 4.72 0.27
CA LYS A 51 6.69 4.78 1.47
C LYS A 51 5.76 5.98 1.44
N VAL A 52 6.27 7.15 1.08
CA VAL A 52 5.46 8.37 0.92
C VAL A 52 4.42 8.18 -0.19
N SER A 53 4.81 7.60 -1.33
CA SER A 53 3.89 7.37 -2.44
C SER A 53 2.78 6.38 -2.05
N LEU A 54 3.12 5.28 -1.40
CA LEU A 54 2.18 4.27 -0.93
C LEU A 54 1.22 4.85 0.12
N ALA A 55 1.72 5.64 1.07
CA ALA A 55 0.89 6.30 2.07
C ALA A 55 -0.18 7.20 1.42
N ASN A 56 0.17 7.94 0.38
CA ASN A 56 -0.77 8.79 -0.37
C ASN A 56 -1.83 7.96 -1.11
N VAL A 57 -1.43 6.85 -1.72
CA VAL A 57 -2.34 5.91 -2.41
C VAL A 57 -3.33 5.29 -1.42
N LEU A 58 -2.83 4.80 -0.30
CA LEU A 58 -3.67 4.21 0.75
C LEU A 58 -4.61 5.25 1.34
N SER A 59 -4.12 6.45 1.63
CA SER A 59 -4.95 7.57 2.13
C SER A 59 -6.05 7.94 1.13
N THR A 60 -5.72 8.02 -0.16
CA THR A 60 -6.70 8.29 -1.21
C THR A 60 -7.76 7.20 -1.29
N GLY A 61 -7.35 5.92 -1.26
CA GLY A 61 -8.33 4.83 -1.30
C GLY A 61 -9.11 4.68 0.01
N MET A 62 -8.59 5.15 1.16
CA MET A 62 -9.34 5.20 2.43
C MET A 62 -10.48 6.21 2.31
N GLY A 63 -10.19 7.40 1.76
CA GLY A 63 -11.22 8.40 1.44
C GLY A 63 -12.27 7.89 0.46
N LYS A 64 -11.95 6.87 -0.34
CA LYS A 64 -12.88 6.19 -1.26
C LYS A 64 -13.52 4.92 -0.68
N GLY A 65 -13.28 4.60 0.58
CA GLY A 65 -13.83 3.39 1.23
C GLY A 65 -13.26 2.07 0.72
N ARG A 66 -12.08 2.04 0.10
CA ARG A 66 -11.42 0.79 -0.35
C ARG A 66 -10.66 0.09 0.77
N TRP A 67 -10.18 0.87 1.75
CA TRP A 67 -9.45 0.39 2.92
C TRP A 67 -9.88 1.16 4.16
N LYS A 68 -9.56 0.61 5.33
CA LYS A 68 -9.74 1.26 6.63
C LYS A 68 -8.40 1.43 7.34
N SER A 69 -8.27 2.53 8.07
CA SER A 69 -7.17 2.72 9.01
C SER A 69 -7.40 1.84 10.23
N ALA A 70 -6.38 1.08 10.62
CA ALA A 70 -6.41 0.22 11.80
C ALA A 70 -5.49 0.73 12.93
N GLY A 71 -4.92 1.94 12.78
CA GLY A 71 -3.97 2.53 13.71
C GLY A 71 -2.89 3.32 13.00
N LYS A 72 -1.94 3.92 13.76
CA LYS A 72 -0.83 4.71 13.19
C LYS A 72 0.00 3.87 12.21
N GLY A 73 -0.20 4.10 10.91
CA GLY A 73 0.54 3.42 9.85
C GLY A 73 0.04 2.00 9.51
N PHE A 74 -1.10 1.58 10.07
CA PHE A 74 -1.70 0.27 9.81
C PHE A 74 -2.97 0.40 8.97
N TYR A 75 -3.08 -0.48 7.98
CA TYR A 75 -4.18 -0.52 7.03
C TYR A 75 -4.79 -1.92 7.02
N ALA A 76 -6.10 -2.00 6.81
CA ALA A 76 -6.81 -3.26 6.61
C ALA A 76 -7.73 -3.15 5.39
N GLY A 77 -7.94 -4.27 4.70
CA GLY A 77 -8.89 -4.34 3.59
C GLY A 77 -10.29 -3.94 4.06
N ASN A 78 -11.00 -3.14 3.26
CA ASN A 78 -12.41 -2.87 3.49
C ASN A 78 -13.27 -3.92 2.80
N LYS A 79 -12.99 -5.21 3.06
CA LYS A 79 -13.95 -6.26 2.74
C LYS A 79 -15.16 -6.00 3.62
N THR A 80 -16.18 -5.37 3.04
CA THR A 80 -17.56 -5.59 3.48
C THR A 80 -17.72 -7.10 3.46
N VAL A 81 -17.75 -7.73 4.65
CA VAL A 81 -18.20 -9.11 4.74
C VAL A 81 -19.63 -9.06 4.22
N VAL A 82 -19.83 -9.50 2.98
CA VAL A 82 -21.16 -9.84 2.50
C VAL A 82 -21.51 -11.09 3.28
N VAL A 83 -22.23 -10.89 4.39
CA VAL A 83 -22.86 -11.95 5.18
C VAL A 83 -24.02 -12.51 4.37
#